data_AF-A0A8S7FIQ3-F1
#
_entry.id   AF-A0A8S7FIQ3-F1
#
_cell.length_a   1.000
_cell.length_b   1.000
_cell.length_c   1.000
_cell.angle_alpha   90.00
_cell.angle_beta   90.00
_cell.angle_gamma   90.00
#
_symmetry.space_group_name_H-M   'P 1'
#
loop_
_entity.id
_entity.type
_entity.pdbx_description
1 polymer ?
#
loop_
_entity_poly.entity_id
_entity_poly.type
_entity_poly.pdbx_seq_one_letter_code
_entity_poly.pdbx_strand_id
1 'polypeptide(L)' 'LASNIKSRGNTWDAVGAYNAGYFNTPNAVELRRQYAMKIYKTYTKLKNNEQIID' A
#
# COMPACT_ATOMS: atom_id res chain seq x y z
N LEU A 1 -3.32 -11.06 3.93
CA LEU A 1 -3.90 -9.89 3.25
C LEU A 1 -5.26 -9.47 3.84
N ALA A 2 -6.27 -10.34 3.82
CA ALA A 2 -7.65 -10.01 4.25
C ALA A 2 -7.76 -9.54 5.73
N SER A 3 -7.00 -10.11 6.65
CA SER A 3 -7.09 -9.78 8.09
C SER A 3 -6.63 -8.35 8.43
N ASN A 4 -5.63 -7.83 7.70
CA ASN A 4 -5.10 -6.47 7.89
C ASN A 4 -6.07 -5.39 7.41
N ILE A 5 -6.62 -5.61 6.22
CA ILE A 5 -7.58 -4.70 5.62
C ILE A 5 -8.87 -4.70 6.43
N LYS A 6 -9.27 -5.86 6.97
CA LYS A 6 -10.43 -5.98 7.87
C LYS A 6 -10.25 -5.23 9.20
N SER A 7 -9.04 -5.18 9.76
CA SER A 7 -8.78 -4.52 11.05
C SER A 7 -8.43 -3.03 10.94
N ARG A 8 -7.86 -2.58 9.82
CA ARG A 8 -7.40 -1.18 9.60
C ARG A 8 -8.18 -0.43 8.51
N GLY A 9 -9.13 -1.08 7.87
CA GLY A 9 -9.90 -0.53 6.76
C GLY A 9 -9.18 -0.57 5.42
N ASN A 10 -9.91 -0.18 4.36
CA ASN A 10 -9.44 -0.14 2.98
C ASN A 10 -8.60 1.13 2.70
N THR A 11 -7.48 1.31 3.41
CA THR A 11 -6.61 2.48 3.27
C THR A 11 -5.25 2.14 2.66
N TRP A 12 -4.64 3.12 1.98
CA TRP A 12 -3.27 2.99 1.48
C TRP A 12 -2.24 2.75 2.61
N ASP A 13 -2.48 3.29 3.82
CA ASP A 13 -1.64 2.98 4.97
C ASP A 13 -1.71 1.50 5.36
N ALA A 14 -2.89 0.87 5.32
CA ALA A 14 -3.02 -0.57 5.59
C ALA A 14 -2.29 -1.42 4.54
N VAL A 15 -2.29 -0.99 3.26
CA VAL A 15 -1.52 -1.62 2.17
C VAL A 15 -0.02 -1.46 2.42
N GLY A 16 0.43 -0.27 2.82
CA GLY A 16 1.82 -0.01 3.19
C GLY A 16 2.28 -0.82 4.40
N ALA A 17 1.46 -0.86 5.46
CA ALA A 17 1.73 -1.55 6.72
C ALA A 17 1.86 -3.06 6.57
N TYR A 18 1.15 -3.64 5.60
CA TYR A 18 1.34 -5.05 5.26
C TYR A 18 2.77 -5.36 4.83
N ASN A 19 3.44 -4.46 4.10
CA ASN A 19 4.79 -4.67 3.59
C ASN A 19 5.90 -4.13 4.50
N ALA A 20 5.67 -3.02 5.20
CA ALA A 20 6.68 -2.36 6.03
C ALA A 20 6.51 -2.61 7.54
N GLY A 21 5.50 -3.39 7.94
CA GLY A 21 5.15 -3.59 9.35
C GLY A 21 4.38 -2.40 9.94
N TYR A 22 4.06 -2.49 11.23
CA TYR A 22 3.07 -1.65 11.89
C TYR A 22 3.65 -0.65 12.90
N PHE A 23 4.97 -0.54 12.97
CA PHE A 23 5.62 0.40 13.87
C PHE A 23 5.25 1.85 13.47
N ASN A 24 5.04 2.69 14.48
CA ASN A 24 4.67 4.11 14.30
C ASN A 24 5.86 5.05 14.44
N THR A 25 7.09 4.55 14.20
CA THR A 25 8.26 5.42 14.09
C THR A 25 8.17 6.22 12.77
N PRO A 26 8.73 7.44 12.71
CA PRO A 26 8.71 8.24 11.48
C PRO A 26 9.24 7.48 10.26
N ASN A 27 10.33 6.72 10.44
CA ASN A 27 10.91 5.89 9.38
C ASN A 27 9.95 4.79 8.88
N ALA A 28 9.24 4.12 9.80
CA ALA A 28 8.27 3.09 9.42
C ALA A 28 7.03 3.68 8.72
N VAL A 29 6.58 4.87 9.10
CA VAL A 29 5.51 5.61 8.40
C VAL A 29 5.94 5.93 6.96
N GLU A 30 7.16 6.43 6.78
CA GLU A 30 7.68 6.74 5.43
C GLU A 30 7.82 5.48 4.56
N LEU A 31 8.32 4.38 5.12
CA LEU A 31 8.38 3.09 4.41
C LEU A 31 6.99 2.60 4.00
N ARG A 32 5.99 2.68 4.89
CA ARG A 32 4.60 2.34 4.55
C ARG A 32 4.10 3.17 3.38
N ARG A 33 4.35 4.48 3.40
CA ARG A 33 3.97 5.40 2.32
C ARG A 33 4.62 5.00 0.98
N GLN A 34 5.91 4.65 0.99
CA GLN A 34 6.62 4.23 -0.23
C GLN A 34 6.06 2.94 -0.82
N TYR A 35 5.81 1.92 0.00
CA TYR A 35 5.20 0.67 -0.47
C TYR A 35 3.78 0.89 -0.98
N ALA A 36 2.98 1.67 -0.27
CA ALA A 36 1.63 2.01 -0.70
C ALA A 36 1.65 2.73 -2.06
N MET A 37 2.57 3.67 -2.26
CA MET A 37 2.72 4.40 -3.52
C MET A 37 3.12 3.48 -4.68
N LYS A 38 3.98 2.49 -4.45
CA LYS A 38 4.34 1.49 -5.48
C LYS A 38 3.10 0.73 -5.96
N ILE A 39 2.27 0.25 -5.02
CA ILE A 39 1.04 -0.48 -5.36
C ILE A 39 0.00 0.46 -6.01
N TYR A 40 -0.11 1.69 -5.52
CA TYR A 40 -1.04 2.69 -6.07
C TYR A 40 -0.79 2.96 -7.55
N LYS A 41 0.48 3.04 -7.98
CA LYS A 41 0.84 3.21 -9.39
C LYS A 41 0.29 2.07 -10.24
N THR A 42 0.52 0.82 -9.84
CA THR A 42 0.01 -0.35 -10.55
C THR A 42 -1.53 -0.39 -10.55
N TYR A 43 -2.15 -0.11 -9.40
CA TYR A 43 -3.62 -0.02 -9.30
C TYR A 43 -4.21 1.03 -10.23
N THR A 44 -3.60 2.21 -10.32
CA THR A 44 -4.08 3.30 -11.16
C THR A 44 -4.01 2.91 -12.63
N LYS A 45 -2.90 2.29 -13.07
CA LYS A 45 -2.79 1.75 -14.43
C LYS A 45 -3.91 0.75 -14.74
N LEU A 46 -4.11 -0.24 -13.87
CA LEU A 46 -5.18 -1.23 -14.01
C LEU A 46 -6.57 -0.58 -14.08
N LYS A 47 -6.84 0.37 -13.20
CA LYS A 47 -8.12 1.07 -13.14
C LYS A 47 -8.42 1.86 -14.42
N ASN A 48 -7.38 2.40 -15.05
CA ASN A 48 -7.47 3.13 -16.30
C ASN A 48 -7.40 2.22 -17.54
N ASN A 49 -7.32 0.90 -17.38
CA ASN A 49 -7.04 -0.07 -18.45
C ASN A 49 -5.74 0.22 -19.21
N GLU A 50 -4.76 0.83 -18.54
CA GLU A 50 -3.42 1.04 -19.08
C GLU A 50 -2.60 -0.24 -18.97
N GLN A 51 -1.73 -0.48 -19.95
CA GLN A 51 -0.82 -1.63 -19.91
C GLN A 51 0.16 -1.49 -18.74
N ILE A 52 0.24 -2.52 -17.90
CA ILE A 52 1.35 -2.66 -16.95
C ILE A 52 2.54 -3.15 -17.76
N ILE A 53 3.60 -2.34 -17.81
CA ILE A 53 4.91 -2.71 -18.34
C ILE A 53 5.80 -2.83 -17.11
N ASP A 54 6.27 -4.05 -16.82
CA ASP A 54 7.11 -4.40 -15.67
C ASP A 54 8.60 -4.23 -15.97
#